data_AF-A0A7Y0CW81-F1
#
_entry.id   AF-A0A7Y0CW81-F1
#
_cell.length_a   1.000
_cell.length_b   1.000
_cell.length_c   1.000
_cell.angle_alpha   90.00
_cell.angle_beta   90.00
_cell.angle_gamma   90.00
#
_symmetry.space_group_name_H-M   'P 1'
#
loop_
_entity.id
_entity.type
_entity.pdbx_description
1 polymer ?
#
loop_
_entity_poly.entity_id
_entity_poly.type
_entity_poly.pdbx_seq_one_letter_code
_entity_poly.pdbx_strand_id
1 'polypeptide(L)'
;MRRGKDLDDDKEFQARIADPEQYAYVYGEPAAVSVDSALLTPQLVGAGVGAGGSGTSDRPGVGTPAGGNGHGHNTNGSTLLDRRFSKEAFRSTWIFFAGIATVVLLGAFSGLRPSFTVDGESEKLSMNLVIQMAMLVSGAVILLTCKVKANEINNGSVFKAGMTAIFAVFGVAWMADTFFSAHIAALQDSLGSVVHSAPWTYAIVLFVVSKLVNSQAAALVAVAPIGLALGVEPALIIAFFGASYGYFILPTYPSDLACIGFDRSGTTRIGKFVINHSFIIPGLISVFTSCVVGFALVSIFL
;
A
#
# COMPACT_ATOMS: atom_id res chain seq x y z
N MET A 1 -11.76 -10.73 -16.23
CA MET A 1 -10.93 -10.85 -15.01
C MET A 1 -11.77 -11.51 -13.93
N ARG A 2 -11.38 -12.69 -13.44
CA ARG A 2 -12.11 -13.38 -12.38
C ARG A 2 -11.72 -12.75 -11.05
N ARG A 3 -12.71 -12.26 -10.28
CA ARG A 3 -12.52 -12.01 -8.85
C ARG A 3 -11.98 -13.31 -8.25
N GLY A 4 -10.92 -13.24 -7.45
CA GLY A 4 -10.34 -14.41 -6.79
C GLY A 4 -11.45 -15.19 -6.07
N LYS A 5 -11.33 -16.52 -6.03
CA LYS A 5 -12.23 -17.33 -5.21
C LYS A 5 -11.88 -17.13 -3.75
N ASP A 6 -12.83 -17.41 -2.86
CA ASP A 6 -12.49 -17.58 -1.46
C ASP A 6 -11.41 -18.66 -1.35
N LEU A 7 -10.42 -18.45 -0.48
CA LEU A 7 -9.22 -19.29 -0.45
C LEU A 7 -9.56 -20.77 -0.22
N ASP A 8 -10.62 -21.04 0.55
CA ASP A 8 -11.13 -22.39 0.83
C ASP A 8 -11.70 -23.06 -0.43
N ASP A 9 -12.23 -22.29 -1.38
CA ASP A 9 -12.81 -22.75 -2.64
C ASP A 9 -11.83 -22.67 -3.84
N ASP A 10 -10.65 -22.06 -3.63
CA ASP A 10 -9.64 -21.92 -4.67
C ASP A 10 -8.78 -23.17 -4.80
N LYS A 11 -9.16 -24.05 -5.74
CA LYS A 11 -8.41 -25.27 -6.05
C LYS A 11 -6.91 -25.04 -6.33
N GLU A 12 -6.52 -23.92 -6.95
CA GLU A 12 -5.10 -23.64 -7.21
C GLU A 12 -4.38 -23.28 -5.91
N PHE A 13 -5.02 -22.50 -5.04
CA PHE A 13 -4.47 -22.17 -3.72
C PHE A 13 -4.40 -23.41 -2.81
N GLN A 14 -5.47 -24.21 -2.75
CA GLN A 14 -5.53 -25.45 -1.98
C GLN A 14 -4.45 -26.45 -2.43
N ALA A 15 -4.23 -26.58 -3.74
CA ALA A 15 -3.13 -27.38 -4.27
C ALA A 15 -1.76 -26.81 -3.89
N ARG A 16 -1.60 -25.49 -3.85
CA ARG A 16 -0.35 -24.84 -3.46
C ARG A 16 -0.03 -25.02 -1.99
N ILE A 17 -1.02 -24.92 -1.10
CA ILE A 17 -0.79 -25.14 0.35
C ILE A 17 -0.70 -26.62 0.72
N ALA A 18 -0.99 -27.54 -0.21
CA ALA A 18 -0.72 -28.96 -0.02
C ALA A 18 0.79 -29.30 -0.15
N ASP A 19 1.57 -28.42 -0.79
CA ASP A 19 3.04 -28.47 -0.77
C ASP A 19 3.56 -27.90 0.56
N PRO A 20 4.30 -28.68 1.38
CA PRO A 20 4.82 -28.23 2.67
C PRO A 20 5.70 -26.97 2.61
N GLU A 21 6.49 -26.78 1.56
CA GLU A 21 7.35 -25.60 1.43
C GLU A 21 6.52 -24.34 1.18
N GLN A 22 5.54 -24.45 0.30
CA GLN A 22 4.61 -23.36 0.01
C GLN A 22 3.69 -23.07 1.20
N TYR A 23 3.26 -24.09 1.94
CA TYR A 23 2.53 -23.93 3.18
C TYR A 23 3.36 -23.11 4.19
N ALA A 24 4.64 -23.46 4.39
CA ALA A 24 5.52 -22.74 5.28
C ALA A 24 5.83 -21.31 4.81
N TYR A 25 5.87 -21.06 3.49
CA TYR A 25 6.00 -19.71 2.97
C TYR A 25 4.74 -18.85 3.25
N VAL A 26 3.56 -19.40 2.99
CA VAL A 26 2.27 -18.70 3.16
C VAL A 26 1.96 -18.48 4.64
N TYR A 27 2.05 -19.54 5.43
CA TYR A 27 1.63 -19.62 6.84
C TYR A 27 2.80 -19.81 7.81
N GLY A 28 4.04 -19.46 7.46
CA GLY A 28 5.21 -19.59 8.33
C GLY A 28 5.57 -21.05 8.68
N GLU A 29 6.78 -21.27 9.22
CA GLU A 29 7.05 -22.53 9.92
C GLU A 29 6.17 -22.62 11.18
N PRO A 30 5.70 -23.83 11.56
CA PRO A 30 5.08 -24.01 12.86
C PRO A 30 6.06 -23.50 13.91
N ALA A 31 5.65 -22.49 14.68
CA ALA A 31 6.49 -21.92 15.72
C ALA A 31 6.91 -23.05 16.66
N ALA A 32 8.18 -23.47 16.58
CA ALA A 32 8.82 -24.11 17.70
C ALA A 32 8.70 -23.11 18.85
N VAL A 33 7.89 -23.46 19.84
CA VAL A 33 7.79 -22.71 21.09
C VAL A 33 9.15 -22.85 21.76
N SER A 34 10.09 -21.93 21.50
CA SER A 34 11.20 -21.71 22.42
C SER A 34 10.69 -20.80 23.53
N VAL A 35 10.20 -21.44 24.59
CA VAL A 35 10.18 -20.80 25.90
C VAL A 35 11.64 -20.60 26.29
N ASP A 36 12.22 -19.45 25.95
CA ASP A 36 13.33 -18.90 26.72
C ASP A 36 13.47 -17.40 26.47
N SER A 37 12.78 -16.64 27.31
CA SER A 37 12.93 -15.20 27.48
C SER A 37 14.10 -14.83 28.40
N ALA A 38 15.15 -15.66 28.46
CA ALA A 38 16.32 -15.39 29.29
C ALA A 38 17.56 -16.04 28.69
N LEU A 39 18.26 -15.36 27.78
CA LEU A 39 19.71 -15.52 27.52
C LEU A 39 20.16 -14.43 26.53
N LEU A 40 20.22 -13.20 27.04
CA LEU A 40 21.07 -12.14 26.47
C LEU A 40 22.24 -11.92 27.43
N THR A 41 23.28 -12.73 27.25
CA THR A 41 24.64 -12.37 27.66
C THR A 41 25.55 -12.51 26.45
N PRO A 42 26.33 -11.48 26.08
CA PRO A 42 27.23 -11.58 24.95
C PRO A 42 28.46 -12.38 25.39
N GLN A 43 28.55 -13.65 24.96
CA GLN A 43 29.83 -14.35 24.95
C GLN A 43 30.50 -14.11 23.60
N LEU A 44 31.52 -13.26 23.65
CA LEU A 44 32.67 -13.24 22.75
C LEU A 44 33.34 -14.62 22.68
N VAL A 45 34.17 -14.82 21.65
CA VAL A 45 35.06 -15.96 21.27
C VAL A 45 34.46 -16.66 20.04
N GLY A 46 35.13 -16.87 18.91
CA GLY A 46 36.54 -16.91 18.55
C GLY A 46 36.63 -17.87 17.35
N ALA A 47 37.65 -17.71 16.50
CA ALA A 47 37.85 -18.39 15.22
C ALA A 47 37.75 -19.93 15.22
N GLY A 48 37.44 -20.53 14.07
CA GLY A 48 37.67 -21.97 13.85
C GLY A 48 37.08 -22.55 12.56
N VAL A 49 37.93 -23.19 11.76
CA VAL A 49 37.72 -23.78 10.43
C VAL A 49 37.37 -25.28 10.53
N GLY A 50 36.67 -25.84 9.52
CA GLY A 50 36.64 -27.29 9.20
C GLY A 50 35.22 -27.79 8.84
N ALA A 51 34.86 -28.13 7.59
CA ALA A 51 35.28 -29.22 6.70
C ALA A 51 34.67 -30.61 7.03
N GLY A 52 33.83 -31.12 6.11
CA GLY A 52 33.71 -32.54 5.76
C GLY A 52 32.60 -33.37 6.40
N GLY A 53 31.85 -34.14 5.59
CA GLY A 53 31.11 -35.32 6.08
C GLY A 53 29.84 -35.71 5.32
N SER A 54 29.99 -36.49 4.25
CA SER A 54 28.96 -37.20 3.47
C SER A 54 28.56 -38.57 4.07
N GLY A 55 27.34 -39.06 3.78
CA GLY A 55 26.94 -40.49 3.87
C GLY A 55 25.43 -40.66 4.15
N THR A 56 24.56 -40.90 3.17
CA THR A 56 24.09 -42.20 2.59
C THR A 56 23.27 -43.12 3.50
N SER A 57 21.99 -43.29 3.10
CA SER A 57 21.11 -44.49 3.08
C SER A 57 21.14 -45.52 4.22
N ASP A 58 19.98 -45.80 4.83
CA ASP A 58 19.24 -47.07 4.65
C ASP A 58 17.96 -47.19 5.53
N ARG A 59 16.95 -47.86 4.98
CA ARG A 59 15.70 -48.42 5.59
C ARG A 59 15.77 -49.97 5.40
N PRO A 60 14.80 -50.84 5.81
CA PRO A 60 13.59 -50.75 6.68
C PRO A 60 13.37 -51.95 7.66
N GLY A 61 12.31 -51.93 8.50
CA GLY A 61 11.72 -53.12 9.19
C GLY A 61 10.92 -52.78 10.46
N VAL A 62 9.59 -52.58 10.42
CA VAL A 62 8.44 -53.50 10.71
C VAL A 62 8.21 -53.85 12.20
N GLY A 63 7.01 -53.50 12.73
CA GLY A 63 6.44 -54.05 13.97
C GLY A 63 5.32 -53.21 14.64
N THR A 64 4.06 -53.39 14.21
CA THR A 64 2.77 -52.93 14.81
C THR A 64 2.45 -53.65 16.15
N PRO A 65 1.31 -53.45 16.87
CA PRO A 65 0.27 -52.39 16.91
C PRO A 65 -0.16 -51.96 18.35
N ALA A 66 -0.87 -50.83 18.53
CA ALA A 66 -1.98 -50.71 19.51
C ALA A 66 -2.58 -49.29 19.58
N GLY A 67 -3.92 -49.24 19.64
CA GLY A 67 -4.64 -48.26 20.46
C GLY A 67 -4.99 -46.94 19.78
N GLY A 68 -6.24 -46.83 19.32
CA GLY A 68 -6.78 -45.57 18.83
C GLY A 68 -6.84 -44.48 19.92
N ASN A 69 -6.67 -43.24 19.49
CA ASN A 69 -7.42 -42.10 19.99
C ASN A 69 -7.42 -41.00 18.92
N GLY A 70 -8.57 -40.36 18.78
CA GLY A 70 -8.99 -39.63 17.60
C GLY A 70 -8.17 -38.40 17.23
N HIS A 71 -8.13 -38.16 15.91
CA HIS A 71 -8.22 -36.84 15.26
C HIS A 71 -7.64 -35.65 16.05
N GLY A 72 -6.33 -35.67 16.27
CA GLY A 72 -5.56 -34.45 16.53
C GLY A 72 -5.38 -33.70 15.22
N HIS A 73 -6.34 -32.84 14.88
CA HIS A 73 -6.16 -31.86 13.82
C HIS A 73 -5.13 -30.83 14.31
N ASN A 74 -3.84 -31.06 14.01
CA ASN A 74 -2.77 -30.10 14.27
C ASN A 74 -2.94 -28.90 13.33
N THR A 75 -3.84 -27.98 13.67
CA THR A 75 -3.98 -26.67 13.02
C THR A 75 -2.86 -25.73 13.46
N ASN A 76 -1.61 -26.03 13.11
CA ASN A 76 -0.50 -25.09 13.24
C ASN A 76 -0.33 -24.29 11.93
N GLY A 77 -1.34 -23.52 11.55
CA GLY A 77 -1.12 -22.37 10.65
C GLY A 77 -0.53 -21.23 11.49
N SER A 78 0.37 -20.39 10.94
CA SER A 78 0.82 -19.17 11.61
C SER A 78 -0.32 -18.16 11.76
N THR A 79 -1.29 -18.49 12.58
CA THR A 79 -2.20 -17.49 13.09
C THR A 79 -1.43 -16.56 14.03
N LEU A 80 -1.79 -15.27 14.00
CA LEU A 80 -1.37 -14.33 15.03
C LEU A 80 -2.14 -14.55 16.34
N LEU A 81 -3.19 -15.40 16.31
CA LEU A 81 -3.84 -15.89 17.52
C LEU A 81 -2.75 -16.53 18.41
N ASP A 82 -2.78 -16.15 19.69
CA ASP A 82 -1.84 -16.58 20.73
C ASP A 82 -0.39 -16.08 20.62
N ARG A 83 -0.05 -15.22 19.64
CA ARG A 83 1.24 -14.53 19.61
C ARG A 83 1.24 -13.34 20.56
N ARG A 84 2.17 -13.34 21.53
CA ARG A 84 2.46 -12.18 22.37
C ARG A 84 3.55 -11.33 21.73
N PHE A 85 3.25 -10.07 21.44
CA PHE A 85 4.22 -9.10 20.91
C PHE A 85 4.99 -8.41 22.04
N SER A 86 6.19 -7.91 21.73
CA SER A 86 6.98 -7.12 22.67
C SER A 86 6.31 -5.78 22.96
N LYS A 87 6.64 -5.19 24.12
CA LYS A 87 6.15 -3.85 24.48
C LYS A 87 6.62 -2.79 23.47
N GLU A 88 7.82 -2.97 22.93
CA GLU A 88 8.40 -2.14 21.88
C GLU A 88 7.57 -2.15 20.59
N ALA A 89 7.04 -3.30 20.19
CA ALA A 89 6.16 -3.40 19.02
C ALA A 89 4.90 -2.54 19.20
N PHE A 90 4.20 -2.70 20.33
CA PHE A 90 3.02 -1.86 20.63
C PHE A 90 3.35 -0.37 20.72
N ARG A 91 4.48 -0.02 21.35
CA ARG A 91 4.93 1.37 21.43
C ARG A 91 5.21 1.96 20.06
N SER A 92 5.82 1.20 19.15
CA SER A 92 6.09 1.65 17.78
C SER A 92 4.78 1.97 17.03
N THR A 93 3.75 1.13 17.21
CA THR A 93 2.42 1.34 16.65
C THR A 93 1.76 2.62 17.20
N TRP A 94 1.86 2.87 18.51
CA TRP A 94 1.32 4.09 19.11
C TRP A 94 2.04 5.35 18.63
N ILE A 95 3.37 5.31 18.46
CA ILE A 95 4.13 6.43 17.89
C ILE A 95 3.67 6.70 16.46
N PHE A 96 3.48 5.65 15.65
CA PHE A 96 2.97 5.77 14.30
C PHE A 96 1.57 6.40 14.25
N PHE A 97 0.64 5.94 15.10
CA PHE A 97 -0.70 6.53 15.20
C PHE A 97 -0.68 7.97 15.71
N ALA A 98 0.20 8.32 16.63
CA ALA A 98 0.40 9.70 17.05
C ALA A 98 0.90 10.59 15.90
N GLY A 99 1.78 10.06 15.05
CA GLY A 99 2.20 10.70 13.81
C GLY A 99 1.03 10.95 12.85
N ILE A 100 0.18 9.93 12.62
CA ILE A 100 -1.04 10.07 11.81
C ILE A 100 -1.97 11.13 12.39
N ALA A 101 -2.26 11.05 13.70
CA ALA A 101 -3.12 12.01 14.37
C ALA A 101 -2.57 13.45 14.22
N THR A 102 -1.26 13.64 14.32
CA THR A 102 -0.60 14.93 14.10
C THR A 102 -0.85 15.45 12.68
N VAL A 103 -0.66 14.60 11.66
CA VAL A 103 -0.93 14.97 10.26
C VAL A 103 -2.40 15.34 10.06
N VAL A 104 -3.33 14.55 10.62
CA VAL A 104 -4.77 14.80 10.51
C VAL A 104 -5.13 16.15 11.15
N LEU A 105 -4.59 16.46 12.34
CA LEU A 105 -4.83 17.73 13.02
C LEU A 105 -4.29 18.92 12.22
N LEU A 106 -3.06 18.82 11.70
CA LEU A 106 -2.48 19.87 10.84
C LEU A 106 -3.24 20.04 9.53
N GLY A 107 -3.93 18.98 9.07
CA GLY A 107 -4.76 18.98 7.85
C GLY A 107 -6.10 19.63 8.06
N ALA A 108 -6.80 19.22 9.12
CA ALA A 108 -8.09 19.75 9.51
C ALA A 108 -7.98 21.24 9.90
N PHE A 109 -6.90 21.63 10.59
CA PHE A 109 -6.71 22.98 11.09
C PHE A 109 -5.52 23.64 10.39
N SER A 110 -5.79 24.26 9.23
CA SER A 110 -4.75 24.92 8.44
C SER A 110 -4.00 26.03 9.20
N GLY A 111 -4.58 26.61 10.25
CA GLY A 111 -3.92 27.59 11.11
C GLY A 111 -2.78 27.04 11.97
N LEU A 112 -2.73 25.72 12.19
CA LEU A 112 -1.65 25.06 12.92
C LEU A 112 -0.42 24.79 12.05
N ARG A 113 -0.56 24.89 10.72
CA ARG A 113 0.56 24.71 9.81
C ARG A 113 1.48 25.94 9.88
N PRO A 114 2.81 25.75 9.98
CA PRO A 114 3.76 26.85 9.92
C PRO A 114 3.53 27.70 8.66
N SER A 115 3.55 29.00 8.84
CA SER A 115 3.49 29.99 7.76
C SER A 115 4.79 30.74 7.66
N PHE A 116 5.24 30.99 6.44
CA PHE A 116 6.45 31.73 6.14
C PHE A 116 6.09 32.87 5.18
N THR A 117 6.77 34.00 5.28
CA THR A 117 6.61 35.09 4.33
C THR A 117 7.52 34.82 3.14
N VAL A 118 6.92 34.60 1.97
CA VAL A 118 7.61 34.42 0.68
C VAL A 118 7.09 35.50 -0.25
N ASP A 119 7.97 36.30 -0.83
CA ASP A 119 7.62 37.39 -1.77
C ASP A 119 6.57 38.39 -1.25
N GLY A 120 6.52 38.60 0.08
CA GLY A 120 5.58 39.52 0.72
C GLY A 120 4.20 38.93 1.04
N GLU A 121 3.94 37.69 0.61
CA GLU A 121 2.71 36.95 0.95
C GLU A 121 2.98 35.89 2.03
N SER A 122 1.99 35.65 2.88
CA SER A 122 2.08 34.63 3.92
C SER A 122 1.63 33.28 3.36
N GLU A 123 2.59 32.42 3.06
CA GLU A 123 2.33 31.08 2.57
C GLU A 123 2.44 30.04 3.69
N LYS A 124 1.51 29.08 3.70
CA LYS A 124 1.54 27.96 4.65
C LYS A 124 2.29 26.79 4.06
N LEU A 125 3.00 26.06 4.93
CA LEU A 125 3.69 24.83 4.52
C LEU A 125 2.73 23.86 3.83
N SER A 126 3.13 23.36 2.66
CA SER A 126 2.31 22.47 1.84
C SER A 126 2.04 21.17 2.60
N MET A 127 0.86 20.58 2.36
CA MET A 127 0.48 19.38 3.11
C MET A 127 1.39 18.18 2.78
N ASN A 128 1.93 18.13 1.57
CA ASN A 128 2.91 17.13 1.16
C ASN A 128 4.14 17.18 2.09
N LEU A 129 4.72 18.37 2.29
CA LEU A 129 5.89 18.54 3.14
C LEU A 129 5.59 18.24 4.62
N VAL A 130 4.42 18.66 5.11
CA VAL A 130 3.97 18.37 6.48
C VAL A 130 3.92 16.85 6.72
N ILE A 131 3.33 16.10 5.80
CA ILE A 131 3.26 14.63 5.88
C ILE A 131 4.67 14.03 5.90
N GLN A 132 5.54 14.44 4.98
CA GLN A 132 6.91 13.94 4.90
C GLN A 132 7.67 14.17 6.21
N MET A 133 7.65 15.39 6.74
CA MET A 133 8.33 15.75 7.97
C MET A 133 7.78 14.95 9.17
N ALA A 134 6.45 14.90 9.33
CA ALA A 134 5.82 14.20 10.45
C ALA A 134 6.10 12.68 10.43
N MET A 135 6.07 12.06 9.25
CA MET A 135 6.36 10.63 9.10
C MET A 135 7.84 10.31 9.33
N LEU A 136 8.76 11.15 8.84
CA LEU A 136 10.20 11.01 9.11
C LEU A 136 10.52 11.17 10.61
N VAL A 137 9.92 12.16 11.27
CA VAL A 137 10.05 12.34 12.73
C VAL A 137 9.51 11.14 13.48
N SER A 138 8.34 10.62 13.10
CA SER A 138 7.76 9.42 13.71
C SER A 138 8.70 8.21 13.55
N GLY A 139 9.26 8.02 12.36
CA GLY A 139 10.26 6.98 12.09
C GLY A 139 11.52 7.14 12.94
N ALA A 140 12.06 8.35 13.05
CA ALA A 140 13.21 8.64 13.89
C ALA A 140 12.94 8.32 15.38
N VAL A 141 11.78 8.72 15.90
CA VAL A 141 11.38 8.42 17.29
C VAL A 141 11.24 6.91 17.50
N ILE A 142 10.69 6.17 16.53
CA ILE A 142 10.60 4.70 16.59
C ILE A 142 11.99 4.08 16.68
N LEU A 143 12.94 4.51 15.84
CA LEU A 143 14.31 3.99 15.86
C LEU A 143 15.00 4.23 17.21
N LEU A 144 14.85 5.44 17.75
CA LEU A 144 15.50 5.83 19.01
C LEU A 144 14.90 5.15 20.24
N THR A 145 13.58 4.92 20.24
CA THR A 145 12.88 4.46 21.45
C THR A 145 12.59 2.96 21.45
N CYS A 146 12.35 2.35 20.28
CA CYS A 146 11.81 0.99 20.18
C CYS A 146 12.86 -0.11 19.95
N LYS A 147 14.15 0.18 20.19
CA LYS A 147 15.25 -0.79 20.06
C LYS A 147 15.30 -1.49 18.70
N VAL A 148 14.97 -0.76 17.64
CA VAL A 148 14.98 -1.30 16.28
C VAL A 148 16.42 -1.55 15.85
N LYS A 149 16.70 -2.73 15.33
CA LYS A 149 18.01 -3.03 14.72
C LYS A 149 18.07 -2.40 13.33
N ALA A 150 18.71 -1.25 13.21
CA ALA A 150 18.76 -0.48 11.97
C ALA A 150 19.25 -1.29 10.74
N ASN A 151 20.23 -2.17 10.95
CA ASN A 151 20.81 -3.00 9.88
C ASN A 151 19.87 -4.09 9.34
N GLU A 152 18.78 -4.40 10.04
CA GLU A 152 17.78 -5.38 9.59
C GLU A 152 16.66 -4.73 8.76
N ILE A 153 16.50 -3.40 8.82
CA ILE A 153 15.42 -2.67 8.15
C ILE A 153 15.47 -2.87 6.64
N ASN A 154 16.65 -2.71 6.03
CA ASN A 154 16.83 -2.84 4.59
C ASN A 154 16.60 -4.27 4.06
N ASN A 155 16.74 -5.26 4.94
CA ASN A 155 16.55 -6.67 4.63
C ASN A 155 15.09 -7.11 4.75
N GLY A 156 14.28 -6.34 5.47
CA GLY A 156 12.85 -6.57 5.65
C GLY A 156 12.08 -6.50 4.33
N SER A 157 11.09 -7.38 4.18
CA SER A 157 10.21 -7.43 3.00
C SER A 157 9.48 -6.11 2.77
N VAL A 158 9.06 -5.43 3.84
CA VAL A 158 8.39 -4.11 3.78
C VAL A 158 9.28 -3.05 3.17
N PHE A 159 10.55 -2.97 3.59
CA PHE A 159 11.47 -1.97 3.04
C PHE A 159 11.82 -2.27 1.59
N LYS A 160 12.11 -3.54 1.24
CA LYS A 160 12.42 -3.93 -0.14
C LYS A 160 11.25 -3.62 -1.08
N ALA A 161 10.03 -4.02 -0.70
CA ALA A 161 8.82 -3.69 -1.47
C ALA A 161 8.62 -2.17 -1.57
N GLY A 162 8.82 -1.43 -0.47
CA GLY A 162 8.74 0.03 -0.44
C GLY A 162 9.75 0.71 -1.37
N MET A 163 11.02 0.28 -1.36
CA MET A 163 12.06 0.83 -2.22
C MET A 163 11.79 0.59 -3.70
N THR A 164 11.35 -0.62 -4.07
CA THR A 164 10.93 -0.91 -5.45
C THR A 164 9.78 -0.01 -5.88
N ALA A 165 8.80 0.20 -4.98
CA ALA A 165 7.68 1.07 -5.25
C ALA A 165 8.07 2.55 -5.42
N ILE A 166 9.02 3.06 -4.63
CA ILE A 166 9.50 4.44 -4.74
C ILE A 166 10.06 4.72 -6.14
N PHE A 167 10.94 3.85 -6.66
CA PHE A 167 11.52 4.04 -8.00
C PHE A 167 10.46 3.93 -9.11
N ALA A 168 9.52 2.99 -8.98
CA ALA A 168 8.45 2.81 -9.95
C ALA A 168 7.53 4.06 -10.01
N VAL A 169 7.25 4.68 -8.87
CA VAL A 169 6.35 5.84 -8.79
C VAL A 169 7.03 7.14 -9.15
N PHE A 170 8.22 7.39 -8.63
CA PHE A 170 8.89 8.68 -8.80
C PHE A 170 9.19 8.95 -10.28
N GLY A 171 9.65 7.92 -11.01
CA GLY A 171 9.91 8.04 -12.45
C GLY A 171 8.64 8.34 -13.26
N VAL A 172 7.57 7.58 -13.05
CA VAL A 172 6.31 7.76 -13.80
C VAL A 172 5.65 9.09 -13.46
N ALA A 173 5.58 9.45 -12.18
CA ALA A 173 4.96 10.69 -11.73
C ALA A 173 5.70 11.92 -12.26
N TRP A 174 7.04 11.91 -12.24
CA TRP A 174 7.83 13.04 -12.73
C TRP A 174 7.71 13.22 -14.25
N MET A 175 7.77 12.13 -15.03
CA MET A 175 7.56 12.23 -16.48
C MET A 175 6.17 12.75 -16.83
N ALA A 176 5.13 12.30 -16.13
CA ALA A 176 3.78 12.78 -16.34
C ALA A 176 3.62 14.26 -15.96
N ASP A 177 4.13 14.67 -14.79
CA ASP A 177 4.09 16.06 -14.33
C ASP A 177 4.80 17.00 -15.31
N THR A 178 5.97 16.59 -15.82
CA THR A 178 6.72 17.35 -16.84
C THR A 178 5.92 17.48 -18.14
N PHE A 179 5.33 16.37 -18.61
CA PHE A 179 4.53 16.38 -19.84
C PHE A 179 3.28 17.26 -19.72
N PHE A 180 2.54 17.14 -18.61
CA PHE A 180 1.37 17.96 -18.34
C PHE A 180 1.71 19.43 -18.23
N SER A 181 2.74 19.77 -17.45
CA SER A 181 3.19 21.14 -17.28
C SER A 181 3.59 21.79 -18.61
N ALA A 182 4.20 21.02 -19.52
CA ALA A 182 4.58 21.51 -20.84
C ALA A 182 3.39 21.70 -21.81
N HIS A 183 2.28 20.98 -21.63
CA HIS A 183 1.15 20.96 -22.58
C HIS A 183 -0.17 21.46 -21.99
N ILE A 184 -0.16 22.00 -20.78
CA ILE A 184 -1.39 22.38 -20.07
C ILE A 184 -2.23 23.41 -20.84
N ALA A 185 -1.58 24.38 -21.51
CA ALA A 185 -2.27 25.38 -22.33
C ALA A 185 -2.99 24.74 -23.54
N ALA A 186 -2.30 23.87 -24.28
CA ALA A 186 -2.90 23.16 -25.41
C ALA A 186 -4.07 22.25 -25.00
N LEU A 187 -3.98 21.65 -23.80
CA LEU A 187 -5.09 20.87 -23.23
C LEU A 187 -6.29 21.76 -22.88
N GLN A 188 -6.08 22.93 -22.29
CA GLN A 188 -7.15 23.90 -22.00
C GLN A 188 -7.88 24.34 -23.27
N ASP A 189 -7.12 24.71 -24.31
CA ASP A 189 -7.68 25.18 -25.59
C ASP A 189 -8.48 24.09 -26.31
N SER A 190 -8.00 22.83 -26.26
CA SER A 190 -8.63 21.71 -26.96
C SER A 190 -9.85 21.16 -26.24
N LEU A 191 -9.87 21.23 -24.90
CA LEU A 191 -10.93 20.63 -24.08
C LEU A 191 -12.05 21.60 -23.72
N GLY A 192 -11.86 22.91 -23.89
CA GLY A 192 -12.85 23.92 -23.52
C GLY A 192 -14.24 23.71 -24.12
N SER A 193 -14.33 23.50 -25.44
CA SER A 193 -15.61 23.28 -26.12
C SER A 193 -16.29 21.96 -25.74
N VAL A 194 -15.50 20.92 -25.44
CA VAL A 194 -15.99 19.60 -25.02
C VAL A 194 -16.57 19.68 -23.61
N VAL A 195 -15.88 20.36 -22.69
CA VAL A 195 -16.31 20.49 -21.29
C VAL A 195 -17.58 21.35 -21.18
N HIS A 196 -17.70 22.41 -21.98
CA HIS A 196 -18.92 23.22 -22.04
C HIS A 196 -20.15 22.45 -22.55
N SER A 197 -19.98 21.57 -23.53
CA SER A 197 -21.08 20.79 -24.11
C SER A 197 -21.42 19.53 -23.31
N ALA A 198 -20.44 18.98 -22.58
CA ALA A 198 -20.59 17.76 -21.82
C ALA A 198 -19.84 17.86 -20.47
N PRO A 199 -20.42 18.48 -19.42
CA PRO A 199 -19.75 18.71 -18.14
C PRO A 199 -19.25 17.44 -17.44
N TRP A 200 -19.89 16.29 -17.67
CA TRP A 200 -19.45 14.98 -17.16
C TRP A 200 -18.07 14.54 -17.69
N THR A 201 -17.62 15.09 -18.82
CA THR A 201 -16.28 14.83 -19.36
C THR A 201 -15.17 15.32 -18.41
N TYR A 202 -15.48 16.27 -17.52
CA TYR A 202 -14.60 16.65 -16.40
C TYR A 202 -14.14 15.43 -15.60
N ALA A 203 -15.04 14.50 -15.28
CA ALA A 203 -14.71 13.30 -14.54
C ALA A 203 -13.71 12.42 -15.29
N ILE A 204 -13.84 12.29 -16.62
CA ILE A 204 -12.92 11.52 -17.45
C ILE A 204 -11.54 12.18 -17.47
N VAL A 205 -11.49 13.49 -17.69
CA VAL A 205 -10.24 14.24 -17.70
C VAL A 205 -9.55 14.10 -16.34
N LEU A 206 -10.27 14.33 -15.24
CA LEU A 206 -9.73 14.19 -13.90
C LEU A 206 -9.23 12.76 -13.62
N PHE A 207 -9.94 11.73 -14.07
CA PHE A 207 -9.55 10.33 -13.92
C PHE A 207 -8.27 9.98 -14.68
N VAL A 208 -8.15 10.42 -15.93
CA VAL A 208 -6.96 10.19 -16.75
C VAL A 208 -5.77 10.97 -16.21
N VAL A 209 -5.95 12.26 -15.90
CA VAL A 209 -4.88 13.10 -15.33
C VAL A 209 -4.40 12.53 -14.01
N SER A 210 -5.33 12.17 -13.11
CA SER A 210 -5.04 11.50 -11.84
C SER A 210 -4.14 10.28 -12.00
N LYS A 211 -4.45 9.42 -12.99
CA LYS A 211 -3.62 8.25 -13.25
C LYS A 211 -2.23 8.64 -13.71
N LEU A 212 -2.12 9.61 -14.61
CA LEU A 212 -0.84 10.01 -15.19
C LEU A 212 0.04 10.68 -14.14
N VAL A 213 -0.46 11.68 -13.40
CA VAL A 213 0.31 12.38 -12.35
C VAL A 213 0.49 11.56 -11.07
N ASN A 214 -0.21 10.43 -10.97
CA ASN A 214 -0.13 9.48 -9.87
C ASN A 214 -0.35 10.13 -8.47
N SER A 215 -1.18 11.17 -8.40
CA SER A 215 -1.56 11.88 -7.16
C SER A 215 -2.95 12.52 -7.21
N GLN A 216 -3.80 12.28 -6.20
CA GLN A 216 -5.18 12.83 -6.09
C GLN A 216 -5.14 14.34 -6.00
N ALA A 217 -4.33 14.81 -5.05
CA ALA A 217 -4.20 16.22 -4.75
C ALA A 217 -3.59 16.98 -5.94
N ALA A 218 -2.53 16.45 -6.56
CA ALA A 218 -1.89 17.13 -7.69
C ALA A 218 -2.84 17.20 -8.90
N ALA A 219 -3.57 16.12 -9.20
CA ALA A 219 -4.53 16.11 -10.28
C ALA A 219 -5.67 17.12 -10.06
N LEU A 220 -6.20 17.21 -8.83
CA LEU A 220 -7.21 18.20 -8.51
C LEU A 220 -6.67 19.64 -8.57
N VAL A 221 -5.47 19.89 -8.05
CA VAL A 221 -4.81 21.20 -8.12
C VAL A 221 -4.59 21.62 -9.58
N ALA A 222 -4.27 20.68 -10.47
CA ALA A 222 -4.09 20.96 -11.89
C ALA A 222 -5.42 21.13 -12.64
N VAL A 223 -6.41 20.25 -12.41
CA VAL A 223 -7.60 20.15 -13.28
C VAL A 223 -8.79 20.96 -12.76
N ALA A 224 -8.96 21.11 -11.45
CA ALA A 224 -10.12 21.84 -10.91
C ALA A 224 -10.14 23.33 -11.30
N PRO A 225 -9.01 24.09 -11.25
CA PRO A 225 -9.00 25.48 -11.71
C PRO A 225 -9.34 25.60 -13.21
N ILE A 226 -8.90 24.65 -14.02
CA ILE A 226 -9.21 24.58 -15.45
C ILE A 226 -10.70 24.35 -15.67
N GLY A 227 -11.29 23.38 -14.95
CA GLY A 227 -12.72 23.11 -15.00
C GLY A 227 -13.54 24.37 -14.66
N LEU A 228 -13.18 25.08 -13.60
CA LEU A 228 -13.84 26.33 -13.21
C LEU A 228 -13.71 27.42 -14.29
N ALA A 229 -12.51 27.59 -14.86
CA ALA A 229 -12.28 28.56 -15.94
C ALA A 229 -13.08 28.24 -17.21
N LEU A 230 -13.32 26.95 -17.47
CA LEU A 230 -14.17 26.43 -18.55
C LEU A 230 -15.66 26.35 -18.16
N GLY A 231 -16.08 26.98 -17.07
CA GLY A 231 -17.49 27.08 -16.68
C GLY A 231 -18.10 25.79 -16.11
N VAL A 232 -17.30 24.81 -15.68
CA VAL A 232 -17.81 23.67 -14.91
C VAL A 232 -18.30 24.19 -13.56
N GLU A 233 -19.54 23.86 -13.23
CA GLU A 233 -20.13 24.27 -11.96
C GLU A 233 -19.34 23.68 -10.77
N PRO A 234 -19.03 24.48 -9.73
CA PRO A 234 -18.29 23.99 -8.56
C PRO A 234 -18.93 22.75 -7.91
N ALA A 235 -20.26 22.67 -7.91
CA ALA A 235 -20.98 21.52 -7.39
C ALA A 235 -20.67 20.23 -8.17
N LEU A 236 -20.53 20.30 -9.49
CA LEU A 236 -20.15 19.16 -10.33
C LEU A 236 -18.69 18.73 -10.10
N ILE A 237 -17.79 19.68 -9.83
CA ILE A 237 -16.40 19.36 -9.43
C ILE A 237 -16.39 18.53 -8.14
N ILE A 238 -17.21 18.91 -7.17
CA ILE A 238 -17.37 18.15 -5.92
C ILE A 238 -18.04 16.79 -6.17
N ALA A 239 -19.09 16.75 -6.99
CA ALA A 239 -19.79 15.52 -7.35
C ALA A 239 -18.84 14.46 -7.96
N PHE A 240 -17.90 14.90 -8.80
CA PHE A 240 -16.94 14.05 -9.48
C PHE A 240 -15.59 13.97 -8.78
N PHE A 241 -15.47 14.40 -7.52
CA PHE A 241 -14.22 14.31 -6.75
C PHE A 241 -13.66 12.89 -6.73
N GLY A 242 -14.52 11.86 -6.68
CA GLY A 242 -14.12 10.45 -6.74
C GLY A 242 -13.38 10.05 -8.02
N ALA A 243 -13.59 10.78 -9.13
CA ALA A 243 -12.83 10.58 -10.37
C ALA A 243 -11.35 10.93 -10.20
N SER A 244 -10.99 11.72 -9.20
CA SER A 244 -9.59 11.89 -8.84
C SER A 244 -8.94 10.58 -8.39
N TYR A 245 -9.62 9.44 -8.25
CA TYR A 245 -9.01 8.16 -7.91
C TYR A 245 -8.66 7.28 -9.12
N GLY A 246 -7.73 7.71 -9.98
CA GLY A 246 -7.32 6.98 -11.19
C GLY A 246 -6.11 6.05 -11.07
N TYR A 247 -5.39 6.07 -9.93
CA TYR A 247 -4.08 5.39 -9.75
C TYR A 247 -4.08 3.95 -10.16
N PHE A 248 -5.15 3.24 -9.80
CA PHE A 248 -5.19 1.81 -9.90
C PHE A 248 -5.11 1.33 -11.35
N ILE A 249 -5.47 2.13 -12.37
CA ILE A 249 -5.51 1.70 -13.78
C ILE A 249 -4.19 1.11 -14.29
N LEU A 250 -3.07 1.67 -13.83
CA LEU A 250 -1.77 0.99 -13.93
C LEU A 250 -1.34 0.76 -12.49
N PRO A 251 -1.05 -0.48 -12.05
CA PRO A 251 -0.75 -0.81 -10.66
C PRO A 251 0.68 -0.40 -10.30
N THR A 252 0.99 0.87 -10.51
CA THR A 252 2.29 1.50 -10.30
C THR A 252 2.33 2.21 -8.96
N TYR A 253 1.18 2.44 -8.30
CA TYR A 253 1.12 3.15 -7.04
C TYR A 253 1.71 2.30 -5.90
N PRO A 254 2.35 2.88 -4.87
CA PRO A 254 3.14 2.09 -3.91
C PRO A 254 2.28 1.12 -3.11
N SER A 255 1.05 1.51 -2.78
CA SER A 255 0.13 0.63 -2.07
C SER A 255 -0.27 -0.57 -2.90
N ASP A 256 -0.38 -0.43 -4.22
CA ASP A 256 -0.75 -1.52 -5.13
C ASP A 256 0.39 -2.54 -5.17
N LEU A 257 1.63 -2.05 -5.37
CA LEU A 257 2.84 -2.88 -5.39
C LEU A 257 3.12 -3.53 -4.03
N ALA A 258 2.91 -2.80 -2.94
CA ALA A 258 3.04 -3.34 -1.59
C ALA A 258 1.96 -4.41 -1.32
N CYS A 259 0.72 -4.18 -1.75
CA CYS A 259 -0.35 -5.16 -1.61
C CYS A 259 -0.04 -6.45 -2.37
N ILE A 260 0.46 -6.35 -3.61
CA ILE A 260 0.95 -7.51 -4.38
C ILE A 260 2.13 -8.18 -3.66
N GLY A 261 3.10 -7.41 -3.17
CA GLY A 261 4.30 -7.94 -2.52
C GLY A 261 4.06 -8.56 -1.14
N PHE A 262 3.03 -8.11 -0.42
CA PHE A 262 2.63 -8.66 0.88
C PHE A 262 1.66 -9.82 0.76
N ASP A 263 0.98 -9.96 -0.38
CA ASP A 263 0.03 -11.04 -0.59
C ASP A 263 0.74 -12.36 -0.89
N ARG A 264 1.02 -13.10 0.19
CA ARG A 264 1.57 -14.46 0.14
C ARG A 264 0.60 -15.46 -0.50
N SER A 265 -0.70 -15.15 -0.56
CA SER A 265 -1.67 -15.98 -1.26
C SER A 265 -1.51 -15.89 -2.78
N GLY A 266 -0.87 -14.85 -3.32
CA GLY A 266 -0.69 -14.64 -4.75
C GLY A 266 -2.01 -14.40 -5.51
N THR A 267 -3.12 -14.17 -4.80
CA THR A 267 -4.43 -13.85 -5.40
C THR A 267 -4.47 -12.41 -5.90
N THR A 268 -3.63 -11.55 -5.33
CA THR A 268 -3.34 -10.18 -5.73
C THR A 268 -2.11 -10.18 -6.63
N ARG A 269 -2.31 -9.96 -7.92
CA ARG A 269 -1.22 -10.04 -8.91
C ARG A 269 -1.46 -9.15 -10.11
N ILE A 270 -0.38 -8.91 -10.83
CA ILE A 270 -0.41 -8.41 -12.22
C ILE A 270 -0.45 -9.63 -13.13
N GLY A 271 -1.44 -9.69 -14.01
CA GLY A 271 -1.61 -10.75 -15.00
C GLY A 271 -0.71 -10.54 -16.23
N LYS A 272 -1.14 -11.07 -17.38
CA LYS A 272 -0.35 -11.01 -18.62
C LYS A 272 -0.05 -9.58 -19.11
N PHE A 273 -0.92 -8.62 -18.80
CA PHE A 273 -0.78 -7.22 -19.19
C PHE A 273 -0.76 -6.34 -17.94
N VAL A 274 -0.07 -5.20 -18.00
CA VAL A 274 0.03 -4.25 -16.88
C VAL A 274 -1.34 -3.80 -16.39
N ILE A 275 -2.27 -3.56 -17.32
CA ILE A 275 -3.67 -3.20 -17.03
C ILE A 275 -4.53 -4.38 -16.53
N ASN A 276 -4.03 -5.61 -16.57
CA ASN A 276 -4.77 -6.79 -16.14
C ASN A 276 -4.32 -7.18 -14.73
N HIS A 277 -4.71 -6.41 -13.71
CA HIS A 277 -4.36 -6.67 -12.31
C HIS A 277 -5.57 -6.61 -11.37
N SER A 278 -5.44 -7.20 -10.18
CA SER A 278 -6.55 -7.44 -9.24
C SER A 278 -7.33 -6.17 -8.79
N PHE A 279 -6.78 -4.97 -9.00
CA PHE A 279 -7.38 -3.70 -8.58
C PHE A 279 -8.32 -3.04 -9.61
N ILE A 280 -8.33 -3.46 -10.89
CA ILE A 280 -9.15 -2.82 -11.94
C ILE A 280 -10.63 -2.81 -11.58
N ILE A 281 -11.21 -4.00 -11.31
CA ILE A 281 -12.65 -4.12 -11.10
C ILE A 281 -13.08 -3.37 -9.83
N PRO A 282 -12.46 -3.60 -8.66
CA PRO A 282 -12.83 -2.85 -7.45
C PRO A 282 -12.65 -1.34 -7.60
N GLY A 283 -11.56 -0.91 -8.24
CA GLY A 283 -11.27 0.50 -8.49
C GLY A 283 -12.32 1.16 -9.38
N LEU A 284 -12.68 0.52 -10.50
CA LEU A 284 -13.72 1.03 -11.41
C LEU A 284 -15.07 1.11 -10.72
N ILE A 285 -15.46 0.08 -9.96
CA ILE A 285 -16.72 0.10 -9.20
C ILE A 285 -16.71 1.25 -8.19
N SER A 286 -15.61 1.44 -7.45
CA SER A 286 -15.47 2.50 -6.46
C SER A 286 -15.62 3.89 -7.09
N VAL A 287 -14.85 4.17 -8.15
CA VAL A 287 -14.89 5.48 -8.84
C VAL A 287 -16.25 5.72 -9.49
N PHE A 288 -16.76 4.74 -10.22
CA PHE A 288 -18.06 4.85 -10.90
C PHE A 288 -19.17 5.13 -9.89
N THR A 289 -19.25 4.33 -8.83
CA THR A 289 -20.26 4.51 -7.78
C THR A 289 -20.13 5.86 -7.11
N SER A 290 -18.91 6.29 -6.75
CA SER A 290 -18.67 7.59 -6.14
C SER A 290 -19.13 8.74 -7.03
N CYS A 291 -18.82 8.70 -8.33
CA CYS A 291 -19.22 9.73 -9.28
C CYS A 291 -20.73 9.75 -9.52
N VAL A 292 -21.36 8.59 -9.69
CA VAL A 292 -22.82 8.49 -9.92
C VAL A 292 -23.59 8.97 -8.70
N VAL A 293 -23.22 8.52 -7.50
CA VAL A 293 -23.87 8.94 -6.25
C VAL A 293 -23.61 10.43 -6.00
N GLY A 294 -22.37 10.90 -6.18
CA GLY A 294 -22.03 12.32 -6.03
C GLY A 294 -22.85 13.20 -6.97
N PHE A 295 -22.97 12.82 -8.24
CA PHE A 295 -23.77 13.53 -9.23
C PHE A 295 -25.27 13.52 -8.87
N ALA A 296 -25.80 12.38 -8.45
CA ALA A 296 -27.19 12.26 -8.02
C ALA A 296 -27.48 13.15 -6.80
N LEU A 297 -26.60 13.17 -5.81
CA LEU A 297 -26.76 14.02 -4.63
C LEU A 297 -26.75 15.50 -5.00
N VAL A 298 -25.82 15.93 -5.84
CA VAL A 298 -25.79 17.32 -6.33
C VAL A 298 -27.07 17.64 -7.09
N SER A 299 -27.49 16.79 -8.03
CA SER A 299 -28.69 17.02 -8.85
C SER A 299 -30.00 17.07 -8.05
N ILE A 300 -30.04 16.48 -6.85
CA ILE A 300 -31.23 16.45 -5.98
C ILE A 300 -31.24 17.62 -4.99
N PHE A 301 -30.08 18.02 -4.48
CA PHE A 301 -29.97 18.90 -3.31
C PHE A 301 -29.37 20.28 -3.59
N LEU A 302 -28.71 20.48 -4.73
CA LEU A 302 -28.10 21.75 -5.16
C LEU A 302 -28.67 22.17 -6.51
#